data_AF-A0A2G4GV34-F1
#
_entry.id   AF-A0A2G4GV34-F1
#
_cell.length_a   1.000
_cell.length_b   1.000
_cell.length_c   1.000
_cell.angle_alpha   90.00
_cell.angle_beta   90.00
_cell.angle_gamma   90.00
#
_symmetry.space_group_name_H-M   'P 1'
#
loop_
_entity.id
_entity.type
_entity.pdbx_description
1 polymer ?
#
loop_
_entity_poly.entity_id
_entity_poly.type
_entity_poly.pdbx_seq_one_letter_code
_entity_poly.pdbx_strand_id
1 'polypeptide(L)'
;MKLRWAIAIIILLLPAAIPVFGQNTNVRSKEIVDTQTAVDPAVGYYIANWKKSVRTLTQDSADFIGLPYPYSTPTLAGNQMFREMYYWDSYFINKGLIAYHNYAVNTTRYTATKSKLGPVHIVSTLAKFAKSKPAPQSIASEPLLQAINNCNNLIALINRFGFVPNANRFSMTNRSQPPLLAAMVNDIFEITGDTAWLRVALKALEQELRWWMENRSLALSPAEYQGVKGAQKNPNSLQLNHYGNNATDAFLLRFAQFLKGRLGLGFDSMYSELNHDTIISGEGKKQGKGILLSDHLLAEAESGWDFTTRFNARCESIAPVDLNCLLYLSEKTLANGYKILHERKQSKYWEKRVSMRKQLINKILYNKHTGWYWDYDLAKREIHFNHNAAQFMPYFVGLANHNSRKKTALMELSNLYIGRFGVYPCLPLSKDSSSILANRVPWKTQWDSPNAWPPLTHLVAQAIDNYSNGHGKSSRLLKAKRNQLIMSFLESVEVQFANTQKFWEKYNLDYGTLQVVNEYPMPDFFGWTAGVYMEYRIEFEGH
;
A
#
# COMPACT_ATOMS: atom_id res chain seq x y z
N MET A 1 -31.05 -33.73 -45.19
CA MET A 1 -32.46 -33.67 -44.77
C MET A 1 -32.84 -32.21 -44.53
N LYS A 2 -34.03 -31.83 -45.01
CA LYS A 2 -34.62 -30.49 -45.22
C LYS A 2 -34.71 -29.64 -43.91
N LEU A 3 -34.32 -28.36 -43.93
CA LEU A 3 -35.14 -27.11 -44.12
C LEU A 3 -35.80 -26.62 -42.77
N ARG A 4 -35.35 -25.56 -42.08
CA ARG A 4 -35.56 -24.08 -42.23
C ARG A 4 -36.89 -23.53 -41.60
N TRP A 5 -36.78 -22.48 -40.75
CA TRP A 5 -37.82 -21.52 -40.23
C TRP A 5 -38.91 -22.09 -39.28
N ALA A 6 -39.63 -21.41 -38.37
CA ALA A 6 -39.66 -20.09 -37.71
C ALA A 6 -40.70 -20.13 -36.54
N ILE A 7 -40.79 -19.02 -35.79
CA ILE A 7 -41.57 -18.71 -34.57
C ILE A 7 -43.11 -18.70 -34.75
N ALA A 8 -43.89 -19.16 -33.75
CA ALA A 8 -45.05 -18.45 -33.11
C ALA A 8 -46.13 -19.36 -32.42
N ILE A 9 -46.38 -19.08 -31.11
CA ILE A 9 -47.66 -18.89 -30.36
C ILE A 9 -48.85 -19.89 -30.51
N ILE A 10 -49.39 -20.44 -29.39
CA ILE A 10 -50.79 -20.28 -28.84
C ILE A 10 -51.17 -21.36 -27.77
N ILE A 11 -51.37 -20.88 -26.52
CA ILE A 11 -52.45 -21.06 -25.49
C ILE A 11 -53.02 -22.46 -25.13
N LEU A 12 -53.17 -22.69 -23.79
CA LEU A 12 -54.25 -23.38 -22.99
C LEU A 12 -53.59 -24.21 -21.85
N LEU A 13 -53.95 -24.27 -20.55
CA LEU A 13 -55.07 -23.84 -19.69
C LEU A 13 -54.61 -23.86 -18.19
N LEU A 14 -55.19 -22.98 -17.36
CA LEU A 14 -55.24 -23.02 -15.87
C LEU A 14 -56.49 -23.82 -15.40
N PRO A 15 -56.58 -24.30 -14.13
CA PRO A 15 -57.15 -23.54 -12.99
C PRO A 15 -56.48 -23.91 -11.62
N ALA A 16 -56.72 -23.35 -10.42
CA ALA A 16 -57.72 -22.47 -9.79
C ALA A 16 -57.04 -21.79 -8.54
N ALA A 17 -57.23 -20.49 -8.29
CA ALA A 17 -58.18 -19.84 -7.35
C ALA A 17 -57.85 -19.93 -5.83
N ILE A 18 -57.78 -18.77 -5.16
CA ILE A 18 -58.17 -18.46 -3.76
C ILE A 18 -58.27 -16.92 -3.60
N PRO A 19 -59.17 -16.36 -2.76
CA PRO A 19 -59.86 -15.09 -3.00
C PRO A 19 -59.37 -13.88 -2.18
N VAL A 20 -59.90 -12.71 -2.53
CA VAL A 20 -59.70 -11.38 -1.90
C VAL A 20 -60.95 -11.02 -1.08
N PHE A 21 -60.79 -10.37 0.09
CA PHE A 21 -61.33 -9.02 0.44
C PHE A 21 -61.35 -8.75 1.95
N GLY A 22 -61.01 -7.51 2.32
CA GLY A 22 -61.42 -6.89 3.59
C GLY A 22 -60.39 -5.93 4.20
N GLN A 23 -60.49 -4.64 3.88
CA GLN A 23 -59.87 -3.58 4.69
C GLN A 23 -60.60 -3.48 6.04
N ASN A 24 -59.89 -3.50 7.16
CA ASN A 24 -60.31 -2.75 8.33
C ASN A 24 -59.14 -2.38 9.25
N THR A 25 -59.19 -1.12 9.69
CA THR A 25 -58.22 -0.40 10.49
C THR A 25 -58.15 -0.94 11.92
N ASN A 26 -56.96 -1.27 12.41
CA ASN A 26 -56.63 -1.02 13.82
C ASN A 26 -55.13 -1.01 14.10
N VAL A 27 -54.74 0.03 14.80
CA VAL A 27 -53.42 0.37 15.31
C VAL A 27 -52.90 -0.79 16.18
N ARG A 28 -51.83 -1.45 15.76
CA ARG A 28 -50.94 -2.20 16.66
C ARG A 28 -49.57 -1.53 16.62
N SER A 29 -49.22 -1.00 17.78
CA SER A 29 -47.92 -0.45 18.17
C SER A 29 -46.76 -1.15 17.46
N LYS A 30 -46.03 -0.40 16.64
CA LYS A 30 -44.65 -0.74 16.30
C LYS A 30 -43.89 -0.83 17.62
N GLU A 31 -43.56 -2.05 18.04
CA GLU A 31 -42.42 -2.23 18.92
C GLU A 31 -41.23 -1.60 18.22
N ILE A 32 -40.77 -0.49 18.79
CA ILE A 32 -39.47 0.08 18.47
C ILE A 32 -38.49 -0.95 19.01
N VAL A 33 -38.02 -1.84 18.13
CA VAL A 33 -36.80 -2.60 18.40
C VAL A 33 -35.71 -1.55 18.54
N ASP A 34 -35.26 -1.36 19.77
CA ASP A 34 -34.07 -0.57 20.10
C ASP A 34 -32.87 -1.27 19.48
N THR A 35 -32.63 -1.04 18.19
CA THR A 35 -31.38 -1.40 17.53
C THR A 35 -30.30 -0.47 18.06
N GLN A 36 -29.78 -0.77 19.25
CA GLN A 36 -28.38 -0.48 19.54
C GLN A 36 -27.59 -1.16 18.42
N THR A 37 -27.04 -0.37 17.50
CA THR A 37 -26.27 -0.86 16.36
C THR A 37 -25.14 -1.73 16.88
N ALA A 38 -25.26 -3.05 16.73
CA ALA A 38 -24.20 -3.98 17.07
C ALA A 38 -22.96 -3.61 16.26
N VAL A 39 -21.84 -3.38 16.93
CA VAL A 39 -20.55 -3.12 16.28
C VAL A 39 -20.25 -4.28 15.34
N ASP A 40 -19.81 -3.97 14.12
CA ASP A 40 -19.37 -4.98 13.14
C ASP A 40 -18.42 -6.00 13.81
N PRO A 41 -18.63 -7.32 13.68
CA PRO A 41 -17.80 -8.31 14.36
C PRO A 41 -16.30 -8.19 14.09
N ALA A 42 -15.91 -7.80 12.87
CA ALA A 42 -14.51 -7.62 12.51
C ALA A 42 -13.94 -6.35 13.16
N VAL A 43 -14.72 -5.26 13.24
CA VAL A 43 -14.36 -4.04 13.99
C VAL A 43 -14.23 -4.35 15.49
N GLY A 44 -15.19 -5.07 16.08
CA GLY A 44 -15.14 -5.49 17.47
C GLY A 44 -13.91 -6.35 17.78
N TYR A 45 -13.58 -7.29 16.89
CA TYR A 45 -12.37 -8.10 17.00
C TYR A 45 -11.09 -7.26 16.90
N TYR A 46 -11.01 -6.29 16.00
CA TYR A 46 -9.88 -5.37 15.93
C TYR A 46 -9.70 -4.61 17.25
N ILE A 47 -10.77 -4.00 17.76
CA ILE A 47 -10.75 -3.21 19.00
C ILE A 47 -10.26 -4.07 20.17
N ALA A 48 -10.71 -5.32 20.26
CA ALA A 48 -10.32 -6.24 21.32
C ALA A 48 -8.87 -6.78 21.20
N ASN A 49 -8.28 -6.79 20.00
CA ASN A 49 -7.04 -7.52 19.73
C ASN A 49 -5.85 -6.70 19.22
N TRP A 50 -6.03 -5.44 18.77
CA TRP A 50 -4.91 -4.67 18.20
C TRP A 50 -3.73 -4.52 19.17
N LYS A 51 -3.98 -4.38 20.48
CA LYS A 51 -2.90 -4.32 21.49
C LYS A 51 -2.06 -5.59 21.54
N LYS A 52 -2.63 -6.76 21.17
CA LYS A 52 -1.90 -8.02 21.09
C LYS A 52 -0.93 -8.06 19.91
N SER A 53 -1.00 -7.13 18.95
CA SER A 53 0.04 -6.97 17.93
C SER A 53 1.17 -6.03 18.37
N VAL A 54 1.08 -5.41 19.55
CA VAL A 54 2.15 -4.56 20.08
C VAL A 54 3.21 -5.39 20.80
N ARG A 55 4.48 -5.03 20.64
CA ARG A 55 5.63 -5.61 21.33
C ARG A 55 6.43 -4.52 22.02
N THR A 56 7.27 -4.93 22.96
CA THR A 56 8.23 -4.04 23.60
C THR A 56 9.54 -4.79 23.75
N LEU A 57 10.59 -4.24 23.15
CA LEU A 57 11.96 -4.70 23.25
C LEU A 57 12.84 -3.46 23.20
N THR A 58 13.34 -2.99 24.34
CA THR A 58 14.09 -1.72 24.42
C THR A 58 15.60 -1.89 24.29
N GLN A 59 16.09 -3.12 24.46
CA GLN A 59 17.51 -3.45 24.37
C GLN A 59 17.75 -4.37 23.18
N ASP A 60 18.92 -4.24 22.57
CA ASP A 60 19.36 -5.18 21.55
C ASP A 60 19.47 -6.60 22.13
N SER A 61 19.24 -7.58 21.26
CA SER A 61 19.56 -8.98 21.51
C SER A 61 20.44 -9.49 20.36
N ALA A 62 20.82 -10.77 20.37
CA ALA A 62 21.61 -11.36 19.29
C ALA A 62 20.95 -11.18 17.91
N ASP A 63 19.62 -11.27 17.84
CA ASP A 63 18.85 -11.24 16.60
C ASP A 63 18.14 -9.90 16.36
N PHE A 64 17.58 -9.32 17.43
CA PHE A 64 16.67 -8.18 17.33
C PHE A 64 17.33 -6.86 17.73
N ILE A 65 16.94 -5.81 17.02
CA ILE A 65 17.30 -4.43 17.29
C ILE A 65 16.29 -3.86 18.29
N GLY A 66 16.78 -3.36 19.42
CA GLY A 66 15.97 -2.69 20.44
C GLY A 66 15.38 -1.38 19.91
N LEU A 67 14.14 -1.10 20.29
CA LEU A 67 13.38 0.09 19.91
C LEU A 67 12.94 0.87 21.16
N PRO A 68 13.03 2.22 21.16
CA PRO A 68 12.78 3.03 22.35
C PRO A 68 11.31 3.03 22.81
N TYR A 69 10.35 2.74 21.92
CA TYR A 69 8.93 2.72 22.23
C TYR A 69 8.30 1.37 21.89
N PRO A 70 7.13 1.03 22.45
CA PRO A 70 6.33 -0.11 21.98
C PRO A 70 6.05 0.01 20.48
N TYR A 71 6.10 -1.10 19.75
CA TYR A 71 5.92 -1.13 18.29
C TYR A 71 4.87 -2.16 17.88
N SER A 72 4.15 -1.87 16.81
CA SER A 72 3.22 -2.82 16.20
C SER A 72 3.94 -3.81 15.28
N THR A 73 3.52 -5.06 15.31
CA THR A 73 3.96 -6.13 14.40
C THR A 73 2.82 -6.54 13.46
N PRO A 74 3.10 -7.14 12.29
CA PRO A 74 2.05 -7.65 11.41
C PRO A 74 1.17 -8.72 12.08
N THR A 75 1.69 -9.50 13.02
CA THR A 75 0.97 -10.63 13.65
C THR A 75 0.70 -10.40 15.14
N LEU A 76 -0.25 -11.15 15.72
CA LEU A 76 -0.50 -11.14 17.16
C LEU A 76 0.58 -11.88 17.95
N ALA A 77 0.69 -11.57 19.24
CA ALA A 77 1.60 -12.25 20.16
C ALA A 77 1.30 -13.76 20.19
N GLY A 78 2.36 -14.56 20.18
CA GLY A 78 2.28 -16.02 20.07
C GLY A 78 2.45 -16.56 18.65
N ASN A 79 2.33 -15.72 17.61
CA ASN A 79 2.72 -16.12 16.26
C ASN A 79 4.26 -16.21 16.14
N GLN A 80 4.75 -17.24 15.45
CA GLN A 80 6.19 -17.46 15.27
C GLN A 80 6.78 -16.67 14.09
N MET A 81 5.93 -16.13 13.20
CA MET A 81 6.32 -15.33 12.04
C MET A 81 6.03 -13.84 12.27
N PHE A 82 6.83 -12.99 11.62
CA PHE A 82 6.67 -11.53 11.60
C PHE A 82 6.57 -10.91 13.01
N ARG A 83 7.55 -11.22 13.87
CA ARG A 83 7.65 -10.75 15.26
C ARG A 83 8.31 -9.38 15.38
N GLU A 84 8.83 -8.90 14.27
CA GLU A 84 9.55 -7.65 14.07
C GLU A 84 8.57 -6.51 13.72
N MET A 85 9.01 -5.28 13.97
CA MET A 85 8.45 -4.10 13.33
C MET A 85 8.93 -4.06 11.87
N TYR A 86 8.01 -4.10 10.92
CA TYR A 86 8.29 -3.96 9.48
C TYR A 86 7.98 -2.54 9.01
N TYR A 87 8.81 -2.00 8.13
CA TYR A 87 8.76 -0.57 7.78
C TYR A 87 7.43 -0.20 7.08
N TRP A 88 7.15 -0.79 5.92
CA TRP A 88 5.99 -0.34 5.13
C TRP A 88 4.66 -0.82 5.72
N ASP A 89 4.62 -1.99 6.37
CA ASP A 89 3.46 -2.51 7.12
C ASP A 89 2.98 -1.51 8.17
N SER A 90 3.93 -0.84 8.84
CA SER A 90 3.64 0.14 9.88
C SER A 90 2.77 1.29 9.38
N TYR A 91 2.84 1.66 8.09
CA TYR A 91 1.94 2.67 7.51
C TYR A 91 0.49 2.20 7.56
N PHE A 92 0.21 1.00 7.05
CA PHE A 92 -1.14 0.46 6.98
C PHE A 92 -1.70 0.12 8.37
N ILE A 93 -0.84 -0.34 9.29
CA ILE A 93 -1.22 -0.51 10.69
C ILE A 93 -1.59 0.85 11.31
N ASN A 94 -0.78 1.89 11.07
CA ASN A 94 -1.06 3.24 11.56
C ASN A 94 -2.37 3.81 11.01
N LYS A 95 -2.71 3.53 9.75
CA LYS A 95 -4.03 3.88 9.18
C LYS A 95 -5.18 3.34 10.05
N GLY A 96 -5.12 2.06 10.42
CA GLY A 96 -6.12 1.46 11.32
C GLY A 96 -6.16 2.06 12.72
N LEU A 97 -4.99 2.33 13.32
CA LEU A 97 -4.89 2.94 14.65
C LEU A 97 -5.48 4.36 14.65
N ILE A 98 -5.20 5.13 13.60
CA ILE A 98 -5.74 6.48 13.40
C ILE A 98 -7.24 6.44 13.13
N ALA A 99 -7.71 5.52 12.28
CA ALA A 99 -9.13 5.32 12.04
C ALA A 99 -9.86 5.01 13.37
N TYR A 100 -9.31 4.10 14.18
CA TYR A 100 -9.88 3.77 15.47
C TYR A 100 -9.86 4.96 16.45
N HIS A 101 -8.80 5.77 16.48
CA HIS A 101 -8.80 7.03 17.23
C HIS A 101 -9.98 7.93 16.83
N ASN A 102 -10.16 8.15 15.52
CA ASN A 102 -11.23 9.00 14.99
C ASN A 102 -12.61 8.45 15.35
N TYR A 103 -12.81 7.13 15.23
CA TYR A 103 -14.03 6.44 15.64
C TYR A 103 -14.33 6.65 17.13
N ALA A 104 -13.37 6.39 18.01
CA ALA A 104 -13.54 6.52 19.46
C ALA A 104 -13.87 7.96 19.90
N VAL A 105 -13.20 8.96 19.30
CA VAL A 105 -13.46 10.38 19.57
C VAL A 105 -14.87 10.78 19.14
N ASN A 106 -15.31 10.33 17.97
CA ASN A 106 -16.64 10.67 17.44
C ASN A 106 -17.77 10.03 18.27
N THR A 107 -17.63 8.77 18.67
CA THR A 107 -18.60 8.07 19.54
C THR A 107 -18.70 8.73 20.92
N THR A 108 -17.57 9.16 21.49
CA THR A 108 -17.53 9.88 22.78
C THR A 108 -18.20 11.26 22.69
N ARG A 109 -17.99 11.98 21.58
CA ARG A 109 -18.67 13.27 21.35
C ARG A 109 -20.17 13.10 21.19
N TYR A 110 -20.62 12.08 20.44
CA TYR A 110 -22.04 11.80 20.24
C TYR A 110 -22.76 11.45 21.54
N THR A 111 -22.15 10.64 22.41
CA THR A 111 -22.72 10.29 23.71
C THR A 111 -22.77 11.49 24.67
N ALA A 112 -21.78 12.38 24.63
CA ALA A 112 -21.75 13.60 25.43
C ALA A 112 -22.76 14.69 24.98
N THR A 113 -23.10 14.78 23.69
CA THR A 113 -24.20 15.65 23.23
C THR A 113 -25.57 15.07 23.56
N LYS A 114 -25.73 13.74 23.48
CA LYS A 114 -26.99 13.05 23.81
C LYS A 114 -27.33 13.13 25.31
N SER A 115 -26.33 13.22 26.19
CA SER A 115 -26.55 13.43 27.62
C SER A 115 -26.89 14.87 28.01
N LYS A 116 -26.58 15.86 27.14
CA LYS A 116 -26.89 17.28 27.36
C LYS A 116 -28.20 17.75 26.72
N LEU A 117 -28.70 17.02 25.73
CA LEU A 117 -29.97 17.32 25.05
C LEU A 117 -30.97 16.22 25.44
N GLY A 118 -31.93 16.56 26.28
CA GLY A 118 -33.13 15.74 26.50
C GLY A 118 -33.86 15.47 25.17
N PRO A 119 -34.83 14.53 25.16
CA PRO A 119 -35.31 13.89 23.93
C PRO A 119 -36.11 14.88 23.07
N VAL A 120 -35.41 15.58 22.17
CA VAL A 120 -36.03 16.34 21.09
C VAL A 120 -35.24 16.10 19.81
N HIS A 121 -35.97 15.79 18.74
CA HIS A 121 -35.53 15.36 17.41
C HIS A 121 -34.26 16.05 16.88
N ILE A 122 -33.19 15.26 16.72
CA ILE A 122 -31.96 15.67 16.03
C ILE A 122 -32.04 15.18 14.58
N VAL A 123 -32.51 16.04 13.68
CA VAL A 123 -32.24 15.92 12.24
C VAL A 123 -31.65 17.25 11.80
N SER A 124 -30.32 17.30 11.62
CA SER A 124 -29.58 18.18 10.68
C SER A 124 -28.15 18.58 11.10
N THR A 125 -27.63 18.20 12.26
CA THR A 125 -26.35 18.80 12.73
C THR A 125 -25.07 18.07 12.29
N LEU A 126 -25.12 16.84 11.78
CA LEU A 126 -23.90 16.05 11.48
C LEU A 126 -23.11 16.52 10.24
N ALA A 127 -23.76 17.19 9.28
CA ALA A 127 -23.11 17.61 8.03
C ALA A 127 -22.19 18.85 8.16
N LYS A 128 -22.21 19.57 9.30
CA LYS A 128 -21.38 20.77 9.50
C LYS A 128 -20.09 20.55 10.29
N PHE A 129 -19.90 19.39 10.93
CA PHE A 129 -18.73 19.14 11.79
C PHE A 129 -17.49 18.59 11.05
N ALA A 130 -17.61 18.18 9.78
CA ALA A 130 -16.49 17.70 8.97
C ALA A 130 -15.48 18.80 8.53
N LYS A 131 -15.58 20.03 9.06
CA LYS A 131 -14.71 21.17 8.67
C LYS A 131 -14.10 21.95 9.84
N SER A 132 -14.29 21.55 11.10
CA SER A 132 -13.64 22.23 12.23
C SER A 132 -12.30 21.58 12.56
N LYS A 133 -11.20 22.35 12.51
CA LYS A 133 -9.89 21.93 13.02
C LYS A 133 -9.99 21.52 14.50
N PRO A 134 -9.33 20.43 14.94
CA PRO A 134 -9.30 20.08 16.35
C PRO A 134 -8.55 21.14 17.17
N ALA A 135 -9.05 21.42 18.37
CA ALA A 135 -8.40 22.28 19.36
C ALA A 135 -7.08 21.64 19.84
N PRO A 136 -6.05 22.42 20.21
CA PRO A 136 -4.78 21.87 20.65
C PRO A 136 -4.89 21.29 22.07
N GLN A 137 -4.22 20.15 22.29
CA GLN A 137 -3.99 19.44 23.56
C GLN A 137 -5.15 18.61 24.15
N SER A 138 -5.79 17.73 23.37
CA SER A 138 -6.39 16.53 23.96
C SER A 138 -5.33 15.44 24.13
N ILE A 139 -5.22 14.83 25.31
CA ILE A 139 -4.39 13.63 25.55
C ILE A 139 -4.60 12.66 24.39
N ALA A 140 -3.53 12.30 23.68
CA ALA A 140 -3.62 11.36 22.57
C ALA A 140 -4.26 10.06 23.07
N SER A 141 -5.30 9.56 22.39
CA SER A 141 -5.84 8.25 22.74
C SER A 141 -4.78 7.18 22.53
N GLU A 142 -4.88 6.05 23.23
CA GLU A 142 -3.87 4.99 23.13
C GLU A 142 -3.57 4.52 21.68
N PRO A 143 -4.57 4.38 20.77
CA PRO A 143 -4.28 4.07 19.36
C PRO A 143 -3.44 5.14 18.66
N LEU A 144 -3.75 6.43 18.87
CA LEU A 144 -2.99 7.53 18.28
C LEU A 144 -1.56 7.57 18.84
N LEU A 145 -1.41 7.37 20.16
CA LEU A 145 -0.09 7.26 20.79
C LEU A 145 0.71 6.10 20.21
N GLN A 146 0.09 4.93 19.96
CA GLN A 146 0.79 3.82 19.32
C GLN A 146 1.22 4.14 17.88
N ALA A 147 0.40 4.85 17.10
CA ALA A 147 0.79 5.30 15.76
C ALA A 147 1.99 6.26 15.79
N ILE A 148 2.02 7.17 16.77
CA ILE A 148 3.16 8.06 17.05
C ILE A 148 4.39 7.25 17.47
N ASN A 149 4.25 6.26 18.35
CA ASN A 149 5.34 5.39 18.78
C ASN A 149 5.96 4.61 17.61
N ASN A 150 5.13 4.10 16.69
CA ASN A 150 5.61 3.46 15.47
C ASN A 150 6.49 4.45 14.67
N CYS A 151 6.03 5.68 14.43
CA CYS A 151 6.86 6.67 13.73
C CYS A 151 8.15 7.03 14.48
N ASN A 152 8.09 7.16 15.80
CA ASN A 152 9.26 7.45 16.62
C ASN A 152 10.29 6.31 16.59
N ASN A 153 9.84 5.06 16.51
CA ASN A 153 10.73 3.91 16.33
C ASN A 153 11.39 3.89 14.95
N LEU A 154 10.65 4.23 13.89
CA LEU A 154 11.24 4.40 12.55
C LEU A 154 12.28 5.54 12.52
N ILE A 155 11.98 6.66 13.18
CA ILE A 155 12.94 7.76 13.37
C ILE A 155 14.18 7.29 14.14
N ALA A 156 14.00 6.49 15.20
CA ALA A 156 15.13 5.93 15.95
C ALA A 156 16.00 5.00 15.10
N LEU A 157 15.39 4.19 14.23
CA LEU A 157 16.12 3.35 13.26
C LEU A 157 16.92 4.22 12.27
N ILE A 158 16.32 5.28 11.72
CA ILE A 158 17.01 6.22 10.84
C ILE A 158 18.18 6.89 11.55
N ASN A 159 17.98 7.37 12.78
CA ASN A 159 19.05 8.01 13.56
C ASN A 159 20.23 7.05 13.80
N ARG A 160 19.92 5.74 13.97
CA ARG A 160 20.92 4.71 14.26
C ARG A 160 21.65 4.18 13.01
N PHE A 161 20.94 3.98 11.91
CA PHE A 161 21.47 3.30 10.71
C PHE A 161 21.56 4.19 9.47
N GLY A 162 21.00 5.39 9.50
CA GLY A 162 20.83 6.28 8.34
C GLY A 162 19.56 6.01 7.52
N PHE A 163 18.91 4.87 7.74
CA PHE A 163 17.68 4.44 7.07
C PHE A 163 16.87 3.52 8.00
N VAL A 164 15.68 3.13 7.57
CA VAL A 164 14.91 2.08 8.26
C VAL A 164 15.23 0.73 7.64
N PRO A 165 15.84 -0.22 8.38
CA PRO A 165 15.96 -1.61 7.92
C PRO A 165 14.59 -2.23 7.59
N ASN A 166 14.56 -3.25 6.73
CA ASN A 166 13.33 -3.96 6.34
C ASN A 166 12.44 -4.31 7.55
N ALA A 167 13.09 -4.83 8.61
CA ALA A 167 12.50 -4.98 9.93
C ALA A 167 13.56 -4.75 11.03
N ASN A 168 13.15 -4.60 12.30
CA ASN A 168 14.07 -4.40 13.43
C ASN A 168 14.87 -5.66 13.85
N ARG A 169 15.54 -6.29 12.88
CA ARG A 169 16.38 -7.49 13.02
C ARG A 169 17.73 -7.25 12.38
N PHE A 170 18.82 -7.63 13.05
CA PHE A 170 20.19 -7.39 12.55
C PHE A 170 20.44 -8.07 11.19
N SER A 171 19.86 -9.25 10.94
CA SER A 171 19.97 -9.93 9.64
C SER A 171 19.24 -9.23 8.49
N MET A 172 18.52 -8.14 8.78
CA MET A 172 17.76 -7.36 7.80
C MET A 172 18.31 -5.93 7.64
N THR A 173 19.44 -5.58 8.26
CA THR A 173 20.12 -4.28 8.06
C THR A 173 20.88 -4.19 6.73
N ASN A 174 20.82 -5.23 5.89
CA ASN A 174 21.37 -5.19 4.54
C ASN A 174 20.41 -4.55 3.52
N ARG A 175 19.16 -4.25 3.90
CA ARG A 175 18.14 -3.68 3.01
C ARG A 175 17.07 -2.94 3.80
N SER A 176 16.33 -2.08 3.10
CA SER A 176 15.21 -1.28 3.60
C SER A 176 13.85 -1.94 3.27
N GLN A 177 12.83 -1.11 3.15
CA GLN A 177 11.49 -1.38 2.59
C GLN A 177 10.92 -0.09 1.96
N PRO A 178 9.76 -0.10 1.26
CA PRO A 178 9.19 1.11 0.66
C PRO A 178 9.05 2.27 1.66
N PRO A 179 9.66 3.45 1.40
CA PRO A 179 9.78 4.51 2.40
C PRO A 179 8.48 5.30 2.58
N LEU A 180 7.66 4.86 3.55
CA LEU A 180 6.35 5.45 3.86
C LEU A 180 6.33 6.33 5.11
N LEU A 181 7.48 6.56 5.78
CA LEU A 181 7.53 7.45 6.95
C LEU A 181 6.98 8.84 6.63
N ALA A 182 7.26 9.38 5.44
CA ALA A 182 6.75 10.68 5.03
C ALA A 182 5.22 10.75 4.96
N ALA A 183 4.54 9.65 4.62
CA ALA A 183 3.08 9.57 4.64
C ALA A 183 2.57 9.53 6.08
N MET A 184 3.17 8.70 6.94
CA MET A 184 2.80 8.61 8.35
C MET A 184 2.98 9.93 9.10
N VAL A 185 4.06 10.68 8.79
CA VAL A 185 4.32 12.00 9.36
C VAL A 185 3.22 13.00 8.99
N ASN A 186 2.74 12.98 7.75
CA ASN A 186 1.63 13.84 7.33
C ASN A 186 0.35 13.47 8.11
N ASP A 187 -0.01 12.19 8.16
CA ASP A 187 -1.23 11.71 8.83
C ASP A 187 -1.24 12.09 10.33
N ILE A 188 -0.12 11.89 11.03
CA ILE A 188 0.00 12.25 12.45
C ILE A 188 -0.02 13.76 12.64
N PHE A 189 0.70 14.51 11.81
CA PHE A 189 0.75 15.97 11.95
C PHE A 189 -0.61 16.61 11.68
N GLU A 190 -1.40 16.08 10.74
CA GLU A 190 -2.74 16.58 10.43
C GLU A 190 -3.71 16.48 11.62
N ILE A 191 -3.51 15.48 12.48
CA ILE A 191 -4.30 15.28 13.71
C ILE A 191 -3.74 16.10 14.87
N THR A 192 -2.42 16.06 15.08
CA THR A 192 -1.78 16.59 16.30
C THR A 192 -1.44 18.08 16.23
N GLY A 193 -1.10 18.58 15.05
CA GLY A 193 -0.54 19.92 14.86
C GLY A 193 0.79 20.14 15.59
N ASP A 194 1.47 19.08 16.06
CA ASP A 194 2.68 19.20 16.88
C ASP A 194 3.88 19.61 16.02
N THR A 195 4.22 20.90 16.08
CA THR A 195 5.34 21.48 15.33
C THR A 195 6.72 21.11 15.91
N ALA A 196 6.80 20.76 17.20
CA ALA A 196 8.04 20.29 17.80
C ALA A 196 8.37 18.87 17.34
N TRP A 197 7.38 17.97 17.36
CA TRP A 197 7.51 16.63 16.80
C TRP A 197 7.76 16.65 15.30
N LEU A 198 7.03 17.50 14.55
CA LEU A 198 7.24 17.66 13.11
C LEU A 198 8.71 18.00 12.80
N ARG A 199 9.32 18.93 13.54
CA ARG A 199 10.73 19.30 13.35
C ARG A 199 11.68 18.11 13.48
N VAL A 200 11.45 17.23 14.46
CA VAL A 200 12.23 16.00 14.65
C VAL A 200 12.03 15.06 13.47
N ALA A 201 10.78 14.84 13.08
CA ALA A 201 10.43 13.94 11.98
C ALA A 201 11.04 14.40 10.63
N LEU A 202 11.00 15.71 10.34
CA LEU A 202 11.60 16.27 9.12
C LEU A 202 13.11 16.03 9.08
N LYS A 203 13.82 16.13 10.21
CA LYS A 203 15.27 15.86 10.25
C LYS A 203 15.59 14.40 9.95
N ALA A 204 14.81 13.46 10.48
CA ALA A 204 14.95 12.05 10.13
C ALA A 204 14.66 11.80 8.64
N LEU A 205 13.63 12.41 8.07
CA LEU A 205 13.33 12.29 6.64
C LEU A 205 14.45 12.82 5.74
N GLU A 206 15.15 13.90 6.14
CA GLU A 206 16.33 14.38 5.40
C GLU A 206 17.47 13.35 5.41
N GLN A 207 17.69 12.69 6.55
CA GLN A 207 18.72 11.67 6.72
C GLN A 207 18.40 10.42 5.89
N GLU A 208 17.17 9.92 5.97
CA GLU A 208 16.74 8.76 5.21
C GLU A 208 16.79 9.04 3.71
N LEU A 209 16.31 10.20 3.26
CA LEU A 209 16.38 10.55 1.84
C LEU A 209 17.83 10.64 1.36
N ARG A 210 18.75 11.16 2.18
CA ARG A 210 20.18 11.17 1.86
C ARG A 210 20.69 9.74 1.66
N TRP A 211 20.35 8.82 2.56
CA TRP A 211 20.73 7.42 2.43
C TRP A 211 20.21 6.80 1.13
N TRP A 212 18.94 7.02 0.77
CA TRP A 212 18.38 6.54 -0.51
C TRP A 212 19.15 7.11 -1.71
N MET A 213 19.50 8.39 -1.68
CA MET A 213 20.27 9.01 -2.76
C MET A 213 21.72 8.49 -2.85
N GLU A 214 22.33 8.10 -1.73
CA GLU A 214 23.70 7.59 -1.68
C GLU A 214 23.81 6.09 -1.99
N ASN A 215 22.83 5.29 -1.60
CA ASN A 215 22.94 3.82 -1.59
C ASN A 215 22.01 3.11 -2.58
N ARG A 216 21.05 3.83 -3.17
CA ARG A 216 19.97 3.26 -3.98
C ARG A 216 19.69 4.09 -5.22
N SER A 217 20.73 4.67 -5.82
CA SER A 217 20.61 5.53 -7.00
C SER A 217 21.25 4.89 -8.21
N LEU A 218 20.58 5.03 -9.35
CA LEU A 218 21.09 4.62 -10.66
C LEU A 218 21.47 5.85 -11.47
N ALA A 219 22.65 5.80 -12.09
CA ALA A 219 23.17 6.89 -12.90
C ALA A 219 22.40 7.01 -14.22
N LEU A 220 21.96 8.23 -14.54
CA LEU A 220 21.31 8.56 -15.80
C LEU A 220 22.32 9.08 -16.84
N SER A 221 22.07 8.85 -18.13
CA SER A 221 22.83 9.51 -19.21
C SER A 221 22.40 10.95 -19.41
N PRO A 222 23.25 11.81 -20.00
CA PRO A 222 22.89 13.17 -20.40
C PRO A 222 21.57 13.29 -21.18
N ALA A 223 21.26 12.32 -22.04
CA ALA A 223 20.02 12.32 -22.83
C ALA A 223 18.77 12.14 -21.94
N GLU A 224 18.85 11.28 -20.91
CA GLU A 224 17.73 10.94 -20.03
C GLU A 224 17.34 12.08 -19.09
N TYR A 225 18.25 13.00 -18.77
CA TYR A 225 17.94 14.21 -17.99
C TYR A 225 17.95 15.51 -18.79
N GLN A 226 18.14 15.46 -20.11
CA GLN A 226 18.11 16.64 -20.96
C GLN A 226 16.78 17.41 -20.83
N GLY A 227 16.86 18.72 -20.63
CA GLY A 227 15.67 19.58 -20.48
C GLY A 227 15.04 19.58 -19.08
N VAL A 228 15.53 18.78 -18.13
CA VAL A 228 15.14 18.88 -16.72
C VAL A 228 15.74 20.16 -16.14
N LYS A 229 14.88 21.08 -15.67
CA LYS A 229 15.35 22.35 -15.08
C LYS A 229 16.13 22.08 -13.80
N GLY A 230 17.31 22.68 -13.67
CA GLY A 230 18.23 22.44 -12.55
C GLY A 230 19.29 21.37 -12.82
N ALA A 231 19.17 20.62 -13.93
CA ALA A 231 20.09 19.54 -14.29
C ALA A 231 21.56 19.98 -14.43
N GLN A 232 21.77 21.15 -15.02
CA GLN A 232 23.12 21.62 -15.37
C GLN A 232 23.98 22.07 -14.18
N LYS A 233 23.38 22.28 -12.99
CA LYS A 233 24.10 22.81 -11.81
C LYS A 233 24.59 21.72 -10.84
N ASN A 234 23.99 20.53 -10.88
CA ASN A 234 24.43 19.39 -10.08
C ASN A 234 23.94 18.07 -10.73
N PRO A 235 24.69 17.51 -11.68
CA PRO A 235 24.31 16.28 -12.38
C PRO A 235 24.07 15.08 -11.44
N ASN A 236 24.84 14.98 -10.34
CA ASN A 236 24.69 13.91 -9.34
C ASN A 236 23.34 13.97 -8.61
N SER A 237 22.62 15.10 -8.71
CA SER A 237 21.29 15.25 -8.12
C SER A 237 20.16 14.73 -9.02
N LEU A 238 20.48 14.28 -10.24
CA LEU A 238 19.56 13.77 -11.26
C LEU A 238 19.67 12.25 -11.39
N GLN A 239 19.10 11.54 -10.43
CA GLN A 239 19.13 10.09 -10.39
C GLN A 239 17.71 9.58 -10.19
N LEU A 240 17.44 8.39 -10.73
CA LEU A 240 16.30 7.59 -10.29
C LEU A 240 16.82 6.58 -9.27
N ASN A 241 15.93 6.16 -8.38
CA ASN A 241 16.25 5.21 -7.35
C ASN A 241 15.75 3.81 -7.70
N HIS A 242 16.41 2.80 -7.14
CA HIS A 242 16.05 1.39 -7.26
C HIS A 242 15.99 0.71 -5.90
N TYR A 243 15.30 -0.42 -5.83
CA TYR A 243 15.44 -1.32 -4.70
C TYR A 243 16.71 -2.17 -4.88
N GLY A 244 17.42 -2.44 -3.79
CA GLY A 244 18.71 -3.12 -3.78
C GLY A 244 19.04 -3.71 -2.41
N ASN A 245 20.26 -4.21 -2.25
CA ASN A 245 20.73 -4.70 -0.97
C ASN A 245 22.26 -4.52 -0.82
N ASN A 246 22.77 -4.70 0.40
CA ASN A 246 24.19 -4.65 0.75
C ASN A 246 24.66 -5.96 1.41
N ALA A 247 24.06 -7.09 1.04
CA ALA A 247 24.38 -8.38 1.64
C ALA A 247 25.69 -8.95 1.10
N THR A 248 26.42 -9.67 1.96
CA THR A 248 27.61 -10.43 1.54
C THR A 248 27.23 -11.63 0.67
N ASP A 249 28.13 -12.10 -0.18
CA ASP A 249 27.96 -13.35 -0.95
C ASP A 249 27.54 -14.53 -0.04
N ALA A 250 28.12 -14.65 1.16
CA ALA A 250 27.75 -15.69 2.13
C ALA A 250 26.31 -15.58 2.63
N PHE A 251 25.78 -14.37 2.77
CA PHE A 251 24.38 -14.14 3.10
C PHE A 251 23.48 -14.51 1.91
N LEU A 252 23.84 -14.09 0.70
CA LEU A 252 23.09 -14.38 -0.52
C LEU A 252 22.99 -15.90 -0.76
N LEU A 253 24.06 -16.65 -0.52
CA LEU A 253 24.05 -18.12 -0.60
C LEU A 253 23.08 -18.75 0.42
N ARG A 254 23.07 -18.27 1.67
CA ARG A 254 22.10 -18.76 2.69
C ARG A 254 20.67 -18.37 2.33
N PHE A 255 20.48 -17.17 1.78
CA PHE A 255 19.19 -16.70 1.32
C PHE A 255 18.67 -17.57 0.16
N ALA A 256 19.50 -17.90 -0.82
CA ALA A 256 19.13 -18.82 -1.89
C ALA A 256 18.70 -20.19 -1.36
N GLN A 257 19.42 -20.73 -0.37
CA GLN A 257 19.06 -22.00 0.27
C GLN A 257 17.68 -21.93 0.95
N PHE A 258 17.38 -20.81 1.61
CA PHE A 258 16.04 -20.55 2.16
C PHE A 258 14.98 -20.48 1.04
N LEU A 259 15.29 -19.81 -0.09
CA LEU A 259 14.37 -19.69 -1.22
C LEU A 259 14.06 -21.01 -1.91
N LYS A 260 14.95 -22.00 -1.90
CA LYS A 260 14.64 -23.35 -2.44
C LYS A 260 13.40 -23.97 -1.79
N GLY A 261 13.27 -23.83 -0.47
CA GLY A 261 12.11 -24.31 0.28
C GLY A 261 10.85 -23.48 0.05
N ARG A 262 10.99 -22.19 -0.30
CA ARG A 262 9.90 -21.23 -0.48
C ARG A 262 9.34 -21.20 -1.92
N LEU A 263 10.21 -21.27 -2.93
CA LEU A 263 9.89 -21.09 -4.36
C LEU A 263 9.83 -22.42 -5.14
N GLY A 264 10.35 -23.50 -4.56
CA GLY A 264 10.24 -24.85 -5.10
C GLY A 264 11.15 -25.14 -6.29
N LEU A 265 10.81 -26.21 -7.02
CA LEU A 265 11.69 -26.85 -8.02
C LEU A 265 12.08 -25.94 -9.19
N GLY A 266 11.17 -25.09 -9.68
CA GLY A 266 11.46 -24.19 -10.80
C GLY A 266 12.59 -23.19 -10.47
N PHE A 267 12.60 -22.66 -9.25
CA PHE A 267 13.69 -21.83 -8.75
C PHE A 267 14.97 -22.65 -8.57
N ASP A 268 14.88 -23.83 -7.93
CA ASP A 268 16.06 -24.65 -7.65
C ASP A 268 16.79 -25.09 -8.92
N SER A 269 16.06 -25.53 -9.94
CA SER A 269 16.63 -25.89 -11.26
C SER A 269 17.33 -24.70 -11.91
N MET A 270 16.67 -23.54 -11.97
CA MET A 270 17.27 -22.34 -12.56
C MET A 270 18.49 -21.86 -11.77
N TYR A 271 18.42 -21.87 -10.44
CA TYR A 271 19.52 -21.49 -9.58
C TYR A 271 20.74 -22.40 -9.77
N SER A 272 20.52 -23.72 -9.86
CA SER A 272 21.58 -24.70 -10.11
C SER A 272 22.25 -24.47 -11.47
N GLU A 273 21.46 -24.26 -12.52
CA GLU A 273 21.98 -23.97 -13.87
C GLU A 273 22.86 -22.72 -13.86
N LEU A 274 22.39 -21.64 -13.23
CA LEU A 274 23.13 -20.37 -13.15
C LEU A 274 24.40 -20.44 -12.30
N ASN A 275 24.56 -21.44 -11.41
CA ASN A 275 25.81 -21.61 -10.66
C ASN A 275 26.95 -22.18 -11.50
N HIS A 276 26.67 -22.76 -12.67
CA HIS A 276 27.69 -23.22 -13.60
C HIS A 276 28.30 -22.09 -14.44
N ASP A 277 27.77 -20.87 -14.33
CA ASP A 277 28.16 -19.73 -15.13
C ASP A 277 28.49 -18.51 -14.24
N THR A 278 29.33 -17.62 -14.77
CA THR A 278 29.83 -16.46 -14.04
C THR A 278 29.77 -15.21 -14.91
N ILE A 279 29.58 -14.07 -14.26
CA ILE A 279 29.73 -12.74 -14.87
C ILE A 279 30.91 -12.01 -14.24
N ILE A 280 31.40 -11.00 -14.95
CA ILE A 280 32.35 -10.02 -14.40
C ILE A 280 31.53 -8.78 -14.07
N SER A 281 31.52 -8.37 -12.80
CA SER A 281 30.83 -7.15 -12.36
C SER A 281 31.50 -5.91 -12.94
N GLY A 282 30.84 -4.75 -12.85
CA GLY A 282 31.42 -3.47 -13.26
C GLY A 282 32.73 -3.10 -12.53
N GLU A 283 33.00 -3.74 -11.39
CA GLU A 283 34.23 -3.59 -10.60
C GLU A 283 35.30 -4.64 -10.95
N GLY A 284 35.07 -5.47 -11.98
CA GLY A 284 36.00 -6.52 -12.39
C GLY A 284 35.94 -7.80 -11.56
N LYS A 285 35.03 -7.92 -10.59
CA LYS A 285 34.88 -9.12 -9.74
C LYS A 285 34.11 -10.20 -10.48
N LYS A 286 34.67 -11.42 -10.55
CA LYS A 286 33.94 -12.61 -11.03
C LYS A 286 32.88 -13.02 -10.01
N GLN A 287 31.62 -13.08 -10.42
CA GLN A 287 30.49 -13.47 -9.58
C GLN A 287 29.68 -14.58 -10.26
N GLY A 288 29.24 -15.59 -9.51
CA GLY A 288 28.35 -16.63 -10.03
C GLY A 288 26.98 -16.06 -10.38
N LYS A 289 26.39 -16.45 -11.52
CA LYS A 289 25.07 -15.93 -11.94
C LYS A 289 23.95 -16.32 -10.97
N GLY A 290 24.09 -17.40 -10.20
CA GLY A 290 23.17 -17.74 -9.12
C GLY A 290 23.22 -16.76 -7.95
N ILE A 291 24.42 -16.28 -7.56
CA ILE A 291 24.55 -15.24 -6.53
C ILE A 291 23.91 -13.94 -7.02
N LEU A 292 24.14 -13.56 -8.29
CA LEU A 292 23.47 -12.40 -8.90
C LEU A 292 21.94 -12.53 -8.90
N LEU A 293 21.40 -13.73 -9.14
CA LEU A 293 19.96 -13.95 -9.01
C LEU A 293 19.49 -13.71 -7.57
N SER A 294 20.23 -14.20 -6.57
CA SER A 294 19.90 -14.00 -5.16
C SER A 294 19.91 -12.52 -4.77
N ASP A 295 20.83 -11.76 -5.35
CA ASP A 295 20.97 -10.32 -5.17
C ASP A 295 19.70 -9.58 -5.64
N HIS A 296 19.27 -9.86 -6.88
CA HIS A 296 18.01 -9.34 -7.41
C HIS A 296 16.79 -9.75 -6.58
N LEU A 297 16.72 -11.00 -6.11
CA LEU A 297 15.61 -11.46 -5.28
C LEU A 297 15.64 -10.84 -3.88
N LEU A 298 16.81 -10.57 -3.31
CA LEU A 298 16.90 -9.89 -2.03
C LEU A 298 16.47 -8.41 -2.15
N ALA A 299 16.74 -7.78 -3.30
CA ALA A 299 16.18 -6.48 -3.65
C ALA A 299 14.65 -6.50 -3.85
N GLU A 300 14.07 -7.58 -4.38
CA GLU A 300 12.60 -7.75 -4.40
C GLU A 300 12.02 -7.74 -2.97
N ALA A 301 12.73 -8.31 -1.99
CA ALA A 301 12.32 -8.20 -0.59
C ALA A 301 12.44 -6.77 -0.02
N GLU A 302 13.36 -5.94 -0.53
CA GLU A 302 13.38 -4.49 -0.23
C GLU A 302 12.20 -3.75 -0.87
N SER A 303 11.69 -4.23 -2.01
CA SER A 303 10.52 -3.63 -2.65
C SER A 303 9.19 -3.86 -1.91
N GLY A 304 9.17 -4.85 -0.99
CA GLY A 304 7.96 -5.35 -0.34
C GLY A 304 7.13 -6.31 -1.21
N TRP A 305 7.52 -6.54 -2.46
CA TRP A 305 6.81 -7.41 -3.42
C TRP A 305 7.54 -8.75 -3.62
N ASP A 306 8.01 -9.39 -2.54
CA ASP A 306 8.69 -10.69 -2.60
C ASP A 306 7.71 -11.89 -2.63
N PHE A 307 7.58 -12.66 -3.70
CA PHE A 307 8.14 -12.42 -5.04
C PHE A 307 7.07 -12.09 -6.06
N THR A 308 7.51 -11.49 -7.16
CA THR A 308 6.64 -10.97 -8.21
C THR A 308 7.26 -11.16 -9.59
N THR A 309 6.42 -11.36 -10.60
CA THR A 309 6.87 -11.28 -11.99
C THR A 309 7.25 -9.86 -12.40
N ARG A 310 6.78 -8.81 -11.68
CA ARG A 310 6.98 -7.39 -11.99
C ARG A 310 8.41 -7.08 -12.40
N PHE A 311 9.40 -7.53 -11.63
CA PHE A 311 10.81 -7.23 -11.85
C PHE A 311 11.53 -8.21 -12.76
N ASN A 312 10.88 -9.31 -13.16
CA ASN A 312 11.46 -10.34 -14.03
C ASN A 312 12.83 -10.87 -13.52
N ALA A 313 12.95 -11.04 -12.20
CA ALA A 313 14.19 -11.41 -11.49
C ALA A 313 15.38 -10.47 -11.79
N ARG A 314 15.11 -9.15 -11.92
CA ARG A 314 16.10 -8.09 -12.23
C ARG A 314 15.87 -6.81 -11.43
N CYS A 315 15.36 -6.94 -10.20
CA CYS A 315 14.92 -5.80 -9.38
C CYS A 315 15.98 -4.69 -9.26
N GLU A 316 17.26 -5.03 -9.04
CA GLU A 316 18.32 -4.02 -8.91
C GLU A 316 18.59 -3.21 -10.18
N SER A 317 18.24 -3.73 -11.36
CA SER A 317 18.42 -3.00 -12.63
C SER A 317 17.26 -2.07 -12.98
N ILE A 318 16.16 -2.15 -12.22
CA ILE A 318 14.91 -1.47 -12.53
C ILE A 318 14.77 -0.27 -11.61
N ALA A 319 14.53 0.91 -12.17
CA ALA A 319 14.04 2.09 -11.45
C ALA A 319 12.51 1.99 -11.32
N PRO A 320 11.98 1.62 -10.13
CA PRO A 320 10.58 1.34 -9.95
C PRO A 320 9.79 2.65 -9.79
N VAL A 321 8.60 2.72 -10.40
CA VAL A 321 7.76 3.92 -10.35
C VAL A 321 7.26 4.23 -8.94
N ASP A 322 6.96 3.20 -8.15
CA ASP A 322 6.56 3.31 -6.75
C ASP A 322 7.64 3.95 -5.88
N LEU A 323 8.86 3.42 -5.87
CA LEU A 323 9.96 3.97 -5.06
C LEU A 323 10.21 5.45 -5.40
N ASN A 324 10.31 5.77 -6.68
CA ASN A 324 10.56 7.14 -7.11
C ASN A 324 9.39 8.08 -6.76
N CYS A 325 8.14 7.59 -6.75
CA CYS A 325 7.00 8.35 -6.24
C CYS A 325 7.05 8.53 -4.72
N LEU A 326 7.45 7.53 -3.95
CA LEU A 326 7.59 7.64 -2.49
C LEU A 326 8.69 8.62 -2.09
N LEU A 327 9.83 8.63 -2.79
CA LEU A 327 10.86 9.65 -2.57
C LEU A 327 10.40 11.05 -2.98
N TYR A 328 9.55 11.17 -4.00
CA TYR A 328 8.86 12.43 -4.32
C TYR A 328 7.94 12.88 -3.18
N LEU A 329 7.22 11.94 -2.56
CA LEU A 329 6.38 12.23 -1.38
C LEU A 329 7.24 12.71 -0.21
N SER A 330 8.38 12.07 0.07
CA SER A 330 9.32 12.51 1.11
C SER A 330 9.85 13.93 0.86
N GLU A 331 10.29 14.24 -0.36
CA GLU A 331 10.72 15.60 -0.74
C GLU A 331 9.58 16.63 -0.60
N LYS A 332 8.34 16.24 -0.93
CA LYS A 332 7.15 17.09 -0.81
C LYS A 332 6.78 17.32 0.66
N THR A 333 6.84 16.29 1.50
CA THR A 333 6.64 16.40 2.96
C THR A 333 7.69 17.32 3.57
N LEU A 334 8.96 17.20 3.17
CA LEU A 334 10.03 18.11 3.61
C LEU A 334 9.76 19.58 3.21
N ALA A 335 9.42 19.82 1.94
CA ALA A 335 9.10 21.17 1.45
C ALA A 335 7.95 21.82 2.24
N ASN A 336 6.86 21.09 2.44
CA ASN A 336 5.67 21.56 3.14
C ASN A 336 5.91 21.69 4.65
N GLY A 337 6.55 20.72 5.28
CA GLY A 337 6.86 20.72 6.70
C GLY A 337 7.72 21.92 7.08
N TYR A 338 8.81 22.19 6.35
CA TYR A 338 9.63 23.37 6.60
C TYR A 338 8.91 24.69 6.33
N LYS A 339 7.93 24.70 5.41
CA LYS A 339 7.06 25.87 5.21
C LYS A 339 6.18 26.13 6.44
N ILE A 340 5.62 25.07 7.03
CA ILE A 340 4.82 25.12 8.26
C ILE A 340 5.68 25.61 9.44
N LEU A 341 6.92 25.13 9.54
CA LEU A 341 7.89 25.58 10.56
C LEU A 341 8.51 26.97 10.29
N HIS A 342 8.05 27.66 9.24
CA HIS A 342 8.57 28.96 8.80
C HIS A 342 10.06 28.99 8.40
N GLU A 343 10.64 27.83 8.08
CA GLU A 343 12.02 27.67 7.60
C GLU A 343 12.13 27.84 6.08
N ARG A 344 12.05 29.10 5.63
CA ARG A 344 11.95 29.44 4.19
C ARG A 344 13.10 28.91 3.33
N LYS A 345 14.33 28.85 3.86
CA LYS A 345 15.51 28.41 3.07
C LYS A 345 15.43 26.90 2.78
N GLN A 346 15.12 26.10 3.80
CA GLN A 346 14.97 24.65 3.72
C GLN A 346 13.77 24.30 2.85
N SER A 347 12.62 24.96 3.07
CA SER A 347 11.42 24.77 2.24
C SER A 347 11.71 24.99 0.76
N LYS A 348 12.35 26.12 0.39
CA LYS A 348 12.73 26.41 -1.01
C LYS A 348 13.75 25.44 -1.60
N TYR A 349 14.64 24.88 -0.77
CA TYR A 349 15.56 23.84 -1.22
C TYR A 349 14.80 22.58 -1.63
N TRP A 350 13.89 22.12 -0.78
CA TRP A 350 13.09 20.93 -1.05
C TRP A 350 12.07 21.13 -2.17
N GLU A 351 11.47 22.32 -2.31
CA GLU A 351 10.60 22.66 -3.45
C GLU A 351 11.31 22.46 -4.81
N LYS A 352 12.62 22.78 -4.88
CA LYS A 352 13.42 22.53 -6.09
C LYS A 352 13.60 21.04 -6.34
N ARG A 353 13.89 20.25 -5.30
CA ARG A 353 14.05 18.79 -5.39
C ARG A 353 12.76 18.11 -5.87
N VAL A 354 11.62 18.46 -5.26
CA VAL A 354 10.27 18.03 -5.69
C VAL A 354 10.04 18.29 -7.17
N SER A 355 10.37 19.51 -7.63
CA SER A 355 10.22 19.89 -9.04
C SER A 355 11.11 19.07 -9.97
N MET A 356 12.36 18.82 -9.58
CA MET A 356 13.32 18.03 -10.35
C MET A 356 12.88 16.57 -10.46
N ARG A 357 12.52 15.92 -9.35
CA ARG A 357 12.08 14.52 -9.36
C ARG A 357 10.78 14.33 -10.14
N LYS A 358 9.82 15.26 -9.99
CA LYS A 358 8.59 15.26 -10.82
C LYS A 358 8.90 15.36 -12.30
N GLN A 359 9.85 16.18 -12.71
CA GLN A 359 10.26 16.29 -14.12
C GLN A 359 10.93 14.99 -14.61
N LEU A 360 11.83 14.38 -13.82
CA LEU A 360 12.47 13.12 -14.16
C LEU A 360 11.46 11.98 -14.32
N ILE A 361 10.55 11.80 -13.36
CA ILE A 361 9.50 10.77 -13.42
C ILE A 361 8.62 10.98 -14.67
N ASN A 362 8.20 12.21 -14.97
CA ASN A 362 7.41 12.50 -16.17
C ASN A 362 8.19 12.39 -17.49
N LYS A 363 9.53 12.41 -17.45
CA LYS A 363 10.36 12.28 -18.66
C LYS A 363 10.70 10.82 -18.96
N ILE A 364 11.02 10.03 -17.94
CA ILE A 364 11.57 8.68 -18.08
C ILE A 364 10.50 7.62 -17.87
N LEU A 365 9.70 7.76 -16.81
CA LEU A 365 8.74 6.74 -16.39
C LEU A 365 7.37 6.91 -17.06
N TYR A 366 7.06 8.09 -17.59
CA TYR A 366 5.79 8.34 -18.28
C TYR A 366 5.86 8.01 -19.77
N ASN A 367 5.06 7.07 -20.21
CA ASN A 367 4.94 6.73 -21.62
C ASN A 367 3.79 7.52 -22.27
N LYS A 368 4.12 8.44 -23.18
CA LYS A 368 3.13 9.28 -23.86
C LYS A 368 2.18 8.52 -24.79
N HIS A 369 2.53 7.32 -25.25
CA HIS A 369 1.74 6.52 -26.18
C HIS A 369 0.64 5.75 -25.45
N THR A 370 0.97 5.11 -24.33
CA THR A 370 0.00 4.43 -23.45
C THR A 370 -0.75 5.42 -22.55
N GLY A 371 -0.16 6.58 -22.25
CA GLY A 371 -0.71 7.53 -21.29
C GLY A 371 -0.50 7.13 -19.83
N TRP A 372 0.30 6.09 -19.57
CA TRP A 372 0.55 5.54 -18.23
C TRP A 372 2.02 5.69 -17.80
N TYR A 373 2.27 5.41 -16.53
CA TYR A 373 3.61 5.37 -15.97
C TYR A 373 4.08 3.92 -15.87
N TRP A 374 5.37 3.70 -16.00
CA TRP A 374 5.98 2.38 -16.05
C TRP A 374 7.29 2.38 -15.26
N ASP A 375 7.71 1.19 -14.86
CA ASP A 375 9.07 0.98 -14.38
C ASP A 375 10.06 1.16 -15.55
N TYR A 376 11.33 1.43 -15.26
CA TYR A 376 12.36 1.65 -16.28
C TYR A 376 13.58 0.77 -16.03
N ASP A 377 13.98 -0.04 -17.00
CA ASP A 377 15.16 -0.90 -16.92
C ASP A 377 16.38 -0.08 -17.35
N LEU A 378 17.22 0.29 -16.39
CA LEU A 378 18.40 1.12 -16.63
C LEU A 378 19.55 0.38 -17.27
N ALA A 379 19.65 -0.93 -17.06
CA ALA A 379 20.66 -1.73 -17.75
C ALA A 379 20.36 -1.80 -19.26
N LYS A 380 19.09 -1.82 -19.64
CA LYS A 380 18.65 -1.78 -21.05
C LYS A 380 18.35 -0.39 -21.59
N ARG A 381 18.20 0.61 -20.71
CA ARG A 381 17.77 1.98 -21.00
C ARG A 381 16.42 2.05 -21.72
N GLU A 382 15.48 1.21 -21.33
CA GLU A 382 14.14 1.15 -21.91
C GLU A 382 13.04 1.08 -20.86
N ILE A 383 11.81 1.37 -21.29
CA ILE A 383 10.64 1.17 -20.44
C ILE A 383 10.46 -0.32 -20.19
N HIS A 384 10.34 -0.69 -18.92
CA HIS A 384 10.06 -2.07 -18.51
C HIS A 384 8.55 -2.30 -18.54
N PHE A 385 8.07 -2.78 -19.69
CA PHE A 385 6.64 -3.03 -19.94
C PHE A 385 6.13 -4.29 -19.22
N ASN A 386 6.07 -4.24 -17.89
CA ASN A 386 5.35 -5.23 -17.09
C ASN A 386 4.10 -4.61 -16.46
N HIS A 387 2.95 -5.24 -16.67
CA HIS A 387 1.66 -4.75 -16.20
C HIS A 387 1.49 -4.96 -14.70
N ASN A 388 1.52 -3.87 -13.93
CA ASN A 388 1.48 -3.92 -12.46
C ASN A 388 0.77 -2.70 -11.83
N ALA A 389 0.36 -2.83 -10.56
CA ALA A 389 -0.37 -1.79 -9.84
C ALA A 389 0.48 -0.61 -9.36
N ALA A 390 1.81 -0.64 -9.46
CA ALA A 390 2.62 0.52 -9.10
C ALA A 390 2.35 1.73 -10.01
N GLN A 391 1.73 1.51 -11.18
CA GLN A 391 1.30 2.58 -12.10
C GLN A 391 0.30 3.58 -11.49
N PHE A 392 -0.33 3.24 -10.35
CA PHE A 392 -1.19 4.15 -9.59
C PHE A 392 -0.40 5.11 -8.68
N MET A 393 0.86 4.82 -8.38
CA MET A 393 1.65 5.60 -7.42
C MET A 393 1.84 7.08 -7.76
N PRO A 394 1.99 7.48 -9.04
CA PRO A 394 1.98 8.89 -9.43
C PRO A 394 0.70 9.65 -9.04
N TYR A 395 -0.43 8.94 -8.93
CA TYR A 395 -1.71 9.50 -8.49
C TYR A 395 -1.84 9.44 -6.96
N PHE A 396 -1.36 8.37 -6.32
CA PHE A 396 -1.29 8.26 -4.86
C PHE A 396 -0.53 9.44 -4.23
N VAL A 397 0.63 9.82 -4.79
CA VAL A 397 1.45 10.92 -4.25
C VAL A 397 1.08 12.31 -4.80
N GLY A 398 0.08 12.38 -5.69
CA GLY A 398 -0.36 13.62 -6.34
C GLY A 398 0.67 14.22 -7.31
N LEU A 399 1.52 13.39 -7.91
CA LEU A 399 2.52 13.80 -8.89
C LEU A 399 1.89 14.09 -10.25
N ALA A 400 0.97 13.23 -10.70
CA ALA A 400 0.26 13.40 -11.97
C ALA A 400 -0.55 14.71 -11.97
N ASN A 401 -0.65 15.38 -13.11
CA ASN A 401 -1.38 16.65 -13.15
C ASN A 401 -2.89 16.43 -13.03
N HIS A 402 -3.59 17.28 -12.27
CA HIS A 402 -5.06 17.26 -12.17
C HIS A 402 -5.72 17.86 -13.42
N ASN A 403 -5.78 17.08 -14.50
CA ASN A 403 -6.44 17.45 -15.76
C ASN A 403 -7.24 16.28 -16.35
N SER A 404 -8.09 16.58 -17.33
CA SER A 404 -8.99 15.59 -17.93
C SER A 404 -8.25 14.39 -18.53
N ARG A 405 -7.12 14.60 -19.21
CA ARG A 405 -6.32 13.52 -19.80
C ARG A 405 -5.82 12.53 -18.73
N LYS A 406 -5.29 13.03 -17.62
CA LYS A 406 -4.80 12.19 -16.52
C LYS A 406 -5.95 11.50 -15.77
N LYS A 407 -7.11 12.16 -15.64
CA LYS A 407 -8.31 11.51 -15.07
C LYS A 407 -8.83 10.38 -15.98
N THR A 408 -8.79 10.54 -17.30
CA THR A 408 -9.14 9.47 -18.25
C THR A 408 -8.17 8.30 -18.14
N ALA A 409 -6.86 8.56 -18.18
CA ALA A 409 -5.83 7.52 -18.03
C ALA A 409 -5.96 6.77 -16.70
N LEU A 410 -6.23 7.48 -15.58
CA LEU A 410 -6.49 6.86 -14.29
C LEU A 410 -7.73 5.96 -14.31
N MET A 411 -8.79 6.36 -15.03
CA MET A 411 -9.98 5.55 -15.16
C MET A 411 -9.72 4.28 -16.00
N GLU A 412 -8.95 4.39 -17.09
CA GLU A 412 -8.53 3.24 -17.90
C GLU A 412 -7.69 2.26 -17.08
N LEU A 413 -6.69 2.76 -16.33
CA LEU A 413 -5.93 1.96 -15.37
C LEU A 413 -6.85 1.29 -14.35
N SER A 414 -7.80 2.03 -13.78
CA SER A 414 -8.76 1.50 -12.81
C SER A 414 -9.64 0.40 -13.39
N ASN A 415 -10.04 0.50 -14.66
CA ASN A 415 -10.81 -0.54 -15.33
C ASN A 415 -9.99 -1.80 -15.61
N LEU A 416 -8.67 -1.65 -15.81
CA LEU A 416 -7.78 -2.77 -16.09
C LEU A 416 -7.33 -3.52 -14.82
N TYR A 417 -6.96 -2.79 -13.76
CA TYR A 417 -6.29 -3.38 -12.59
C TYR A 417 -7.19 -3.59 -11.37
N ILE A 418 -8.40 -3.01 -11.32
CA ILE A 418 -9.35 -3.31 -10.24
C ILE A 418 -10.14 -4.55 -10.63
N GLY A 419 -9.79 -5.66 -9.97
CA GLY A 419 -10.51 -6.92 -10.04
C GLY A 419 -11.78 -6.89 -9.20
N ARG A 420 -12.37 -8.07 -8.96
CA ARG A 420 -13.67 -8.16 -8.27
C ARG A 420 -13.57 -7.78 -6.80
N PHE A 421 -12.58 -8.32 -6.09
CA PHE A 421 -12.41 -8.17 -4.63
C PHE A 421 -11.10 -7.45 -4.24
N GLY A 422 -10.45 -6.77 -5.18
CA GLY A 422 -9.21 -6.06 -4.91
C GLY A 422 -8.50 -5.57 -6.17
N VAL A 423 -7.20 -5.32 -6.04
CA VAL A 423 -6.34 -4.82 -7.12
C VAL A 423 -5.38 -5.92 -7.56
N TYR A 424 -5.26 -6.15 -8.87
CA TYR A 424 -4.23 -7.00 -9.46
C TYR A 424 -2.83 -6.43 -9.17
N PRO A 425 -1.95 -7.11 -8.41
CA PRO A 425 -0.57 -6.67 -8.21
C PRO A 425 0.16 -6.62 -9.55
N CYS A 426 0.09 -7.73 -10.28
CA CYS A 426 0.41 -7.84 -11.69
C CYS A 426 -0.75 -8.53 -12.40
N LEU A 427 -0.98 -8.16 -13.66
CA LEU A 427 -1.97 -8.87 -14.47
C LEU A 427 -1.50 -10.31 -14.74
N PRO A 428 -2.42 -11.26 -14.94
CA PRO A 428 -2.06 -12.60 -15.39
C PRO A 428 -1.17 -12.53 -16.64
N LEU A 429 -0.10 -13.32 -16.65
CA LEU A 429 0.75 -13.45 -17.85
C LEU A 429 -0.11 -13.89 -19.02
N SER A 430 0.08 -13.26 -20.19
CA SER A 430 -0.56 -13.71 -21.41
C SER A 430 -0.15 -15.15 -21.70
N LYS A 431 -1.08 -15.94 -22.27
CA LYS A 431 -0.81 -17.32 -22.69
C LYS A 431 -0.13 -17.38 -24.06
N ASP A 432 0.15 -16.25 -24.69
CA ASP A 432 0.90 -16.22 -25.94
C ASP A 432 2.38 -16.62 -25.71
N SER A 433 2.96 -17.31 -26.68
CA SER A 433 4.31 -17.85 -26.56
C SER A 433 5.38 -16.76 -26.42
N SER A 434 5.15 -15.55 -26.94
CA SER A 434 6.09 -14.42 -26.86
C SER A 434 6.24 -13.87 -25.43
N SER A 435 5.16 -13.75 -24.68
CA SER A 435 5.16 -13.25 -23.30
C SER A 435 5.70 -14.30 -22.32
N ILE A 436 5.47 -15.59 -22.57
CA ILE A 436 6.07 -16.69 -21.82
C ILE A 436 7.60 -16.67 -21.97
N LEU A 437 8.12 -16.48 -23.19
CA LEU A 437 9.56 -16.40 -23.45
C LEU A 437 10.24 -15.16 -22.83
N ALA A 438 9.47 -14.10 -22.56
CA ALA A 438 9.98 -12.88 -21.92
C ALA A 438 10.04 -12.98 -20.39
N ASN A 439 9.25 -13.86 -19.76
CA ASN A 439 9.24 -14.06 -18.32
C ASN A 439 10.30 -15.08 -17.87
N ARG A 440 11.25 -14.60 -17.06
CA ARG A 440 12.37 -15.36 -16.48
C ARG A 440 12.03 -15.97 -15.12
N VAL A 441 10.79 -15.87 -14.68
CA VAL A 441 10.32 -16.34 -13.36
C VAL A 441 9.54 -17.66 -13.54
N PRO A 442 10.19 -18.84 -13.43
CA PRO A 442 9.55 -20.15 -13.56
C PRO A 442 8.86 -20.66 -12.29
N TRP A 443 8.92 -19.93 -11.17
CA TRP A 443 8.25 -20.30 -9.92
C TRP A 443 6.94 -19.55 -9.71
N LYS A 444 6.13 -20.04 -8.78
CA LYS A 444 4.93 -19.34 -8.31
C LYS A 444 5.32 -18.18 -7.41
N THR A 445 4.65 -17.07 -7.59
CA THR A 445 4.91 -15.80 -6.92
C THR A 445 3.64 -15.31 -6.24
N GLN A 446 3.76 -14.77 -5.02
CA GLN A 446 2.61 -14.32 -4.26
C GLN A 446 2.16 -12.88 -4.57
N TRP A 447 3.05 -12.04 -5.12
CA TRP A 447 2.74 -10.67 -5.56
C TRP A 447 2.39 -10.60 -7.05
N ASP A 448 1.53 -11.53 -7.46
CA ASP A 448 0.91 -11.62 -8.78
C ASP A 448 -0.55 -12.10 -8.66
N SER A 449 -1.30 -12.02 -9.76
CA SER A 449 -2.63 -12.63 -9.84
C SER A 449 -2.57 -14.14 -9.49
N PRO A 450 -3.54 -14.69 -8.73
CA PRO A 450 -4.83 -14.11 -8.36
C PRO A 450 -4.86 -13.46 -6.96
N ASN A 451 -3.71 -13.12 -6.37
CA ASN A 451 -3.69 -12.58 -5.01
C ASN A 451 -4.04 -11.09 -4.98
N ALA A 452 -4.92 -10.71 -4.05
CA ALA A 452 -5.27 -9.35 -3.69
C ALA A 452 -4.58 -8.98 -2.37
N TRP A 453 -3.91 -7.85 -2.33
CA TRP A 453 -3.19 -7.36 -1.16
C TRP A 453 -3.86 -6.08 -0.63
N PRO A 454 -4.32 -6.06 0.64
CA PRO A 454 -4.93 -4.86 1.24
C PRO A 454 -4.11 -3.57 1.10
N PRO A 455 -2.75 -3.60 1.20
CA PRO A 455 -1.91 -2.45 0.86
C PRO A 455 -2.21 -1.82 -0.51
N LEU A 456 -2.36 -2.65 -1.55
CA LEU A 456 -2.63 -2.17 -2.91
C LEU A 456 -4.05 -1.63 -3.06
N THR A 457 -5.02 -2.24 -2.38
CA THR A 457 -6.39 -1.69 -2.28
C THR A 457 -6.35 -0.26 -1.75
N HIS A 458 -5.64 -0.03 -0.63
CA HIS A 458 -5.51 1.30 -0.03
C HIS A 458 -4.82 2.30 -0.97
N LEU A 459 -3.66 1.93 -1.52
CA LEU A 459 -2.88 2.82 -2.39
C LEU A 459 -3.68 3.22 -3.64
N VAL A 460 -4.40 2.28 -4.26
CA VAL A 460 -5.23 2.57 -5.43
C VAL A 460 -6.48 3.37 -5.07
N ALA A 461 -7.17 3.03 -3.99
CA ALA A 461 -8.35 3.77 -3.56
C ALA A 461 -8.00 5.24 -3.22
N GLN A 462 -6.87 5.48 -2.53
CA GLN A 462 -6.37 6.83 -2.26
C GLN A 462 -5.90 7.54 -3.55
N ALA A 463 -5.23 6.83 -4.47
CA ALA A 463 -4.86 7.37 -5.77
C ALA A 463 -6.08 7.87 -6.56
N ILE A 464 -7.18 7.11 -6.54
CA ILE A 464 -8.43 7.52 -7.18
C ILE A 464 -9.07 8.68 -6.44
N ASP A 465 -9.10 8.63 -5.10
CA ASP A 465 -9.69 9.67 -4.26
C ASP A 465 -9.10 11.05 -4.54
N ASN A 466 -7.76 11.13 -4.57
CA ASN A 466 -7.00 12.34 -4.85
C ASN A 466 -7.44 13.04 -6.14
N TYR A 467 -7.95 12.30 -7.14
CA TYR A 467 -8.37 12.82 -8.45
C TYR A 467 -9.89 12.81 -8.67
N SER A 468 -10.65 12.27 -7.71
CA SER A 468 -12.10 12.17 -7.78
C SER A 468 -12.82 13.46 -7.34
N ASN A 469 -12.12 14.38 -6.68
CA ASN A 469 -12.69 15.67 -6.27
C ASN A 469 -13.21 16.49 -7.47
N GLY A 470 -14.42 17.07 -7.33
CA GLY A 470 -15.09 17.91 -8.32
C GLY A 470 -16.46 17.40 -8.82
N HIS A 471 -17.16 18.21 -9.62
CA HIS A 471 -18.55 17.94 -10.05
C HIS A 471 -18.69 17.34 -11.47
N GLY A 472 -17.57 17.14 -12.19
CA GLY A 472 -17.57 16.61 -13.56
C GLY A 472 -17.88 15.12 -13.68
N LYS A 473 -18.19 14.65 -14.90
CA LYS A 473 -18.45 13.22 -15.19
C LYS A 473 -17.29 12.32 -14.74
N SER A 474 -16.05 12.66 -15.10
CA SER A 474 -14.87 11.86 -14.73
C SER A 474 -14.68 11.76 -13.21
N SER A 475 -14.90 12.85 -12.47
CA SER A 475 -14.83 12.88 -11.00
C SER A 475 -15.85 11.93 -10.37
N ARG A 476 -17.12 11.98 -10.83
CA ARG A 476 -18.18 11.06 -10.35
C ARG A 476 -17.88 9.59 -10.65
N LEU A 477 -17.40 9.30 -11.87
CA LEU A 477 -17.07 7.93 -12.25
C LEU A 477 -15.88 7.37 -11.46
N LEU A 478 -14.83 8.18 -11.25
CA LEU A 478 -13.70 7.81 -10.38
C LEU A 478 -14.17 7.54 -8.95
N LYS A 479 -15.01 8.40 -8.38
CA LYS A 479 -15.59 8.17 -7.04
C LYS A 479 -16.39 6.87 -6.97
N ALA A 480 -17.21 6.58 -7.97
CA ALA A 480 -17.95 5.33 -8.05
C ALA A 480 -17.01 4.12 -8.11
N LYS A 481 -15.94 4.19 -8.91
CA LYS A 481 -14.95 3.11 -9.04
C LYS A 481 -14.15 2.89 -7.76
N ARG A 482 -13.77 3.95 -7.05
CA ARG A 482 -13.16 3.88 -5.71
C ARG A 482 -14.08 3.16 -4.72
N ASN A 483 -15.34 3.58 -4.65
CA ASN A 483 -16.31 3.00 -3.72
C ASN A 483 -16.58 1.53 -4.05
N GLN A 484 -16.65 1.18 -5.34
CA GLN A 484 -16.76 -0.22 -5.76
C GLN A 484 -15.58 -1.07 -5.26
N LEU A 485 -14.34 -0.60 -5.44
CA LEU A 485 -13.14 -1.30 -4.96
C LEU A 485 -13.17 -1.50 -3.45
N ILE A 486 -13.51 -0.45 -2.70
CA ILE A 486 -13.52 -0.51 -1.23
C ILE A 486 -14.61 -1.47 -0.75
N MET A 487 -15.84 -1.33 -1.25
CA MET A 487 -16.96 -2.16 -0.81
C MET A 487 -16.73 -3.64 -1.10
N SER A 488 -16.17 -3.99 -2.26
CA SER A 488 -15.87 -5.39 -2.54
C SER A 488 -14.69 -5.92 -1.71
N PHE A 489 -13.67 -5.10 -1.44
CA PHE A 489 -12.63 -5.46 -0.50
C PHE A 489 -13.20 -5.74 0.91
N LEU A 490 -14.07 -4.87 1.43
CA LEU A 490 -14.74 -5.06 2.71
C LEU A 490 -15.56 -6.37 2.72
N GLU A 491 -16.35 -6.62 1.67
CA GLU A 491 -17.12 -7.86 1.51
C GLU A 491 -16.23 -9.11 1.59
N SER A 492 -15.09 -9.12 0.88
CA SER A 492 -14.13 -10.21 0.93
C SER A 492 -13.61 -10.45 2.35
N VAL A 493 -13.20 -9.37 3.05
CA VAL A 493 -12.71 -9.47 4.43
C VAL A 493 -13.80 -9.98 5.36
N GLU A 494 -15.02 -9.43 5.30
CA GLU A 494 -16.13 -9.75 6.18
C GLU A 494 -16.65 -11.18 5.99
N VAL A 495 -16.76 -11.65 4.74
CA VAL A 495 -17.16 -13.03 4.46
C VAL A 495 -16.12 -14.02 5.00
N GLN A 496 -14.82 -13.78 4.77
CA GLN A 496 -13.79 -14.66 5.35
C GLN A 496 -13.71 -14.53 6.86
N PHE A 497 -13.94 -13.33 7.41
CA PHE A 497 -13.96 -13.11 8.85
C PHE A 497 -15.12 -13.87 9.50
N ALA A 498 -16.32 -13.86 8.92
CA ALA A 498 -17.45 -14.65 9.43
C ALA A 498 -17.11 -16.15 9.51
N ASN A 499 -16.37 -16.67 8.53
CA ASN A 499 -15.97 -18.07 8.47
C ASN A 499 -14.79 -18.44 9.38
N THR A 500 -13.89 -17.50 9.66
CA THR A 500 -12.58 -17.82 10.27
C THR A 500 -12.26 -17.05 11.55
N GLN A 501 -12.99 -15.95 11.81
CA GLN A 501 -12.75 -14.99 12.90
C GLN A 501 -11.35 -14.38 12.86
N LYS A 502 -10.80 -14.20 11.66
CA LYS A 502 -9.38 -13.87 11.40
C LYS A 502 -9.23 -12.82 10.30
N PHE A 503 -8.16 -12.02 10.40
CA PHE A 503 -7.71 -11.13 9.33
C PHE A 503 -6.53 -11.76 8.61
N TRP A 504 -6.67 -12.08 7.33
CA TRP A 504 -5.66 -12.82 6.57
C TRP A 504 -4.71 -11.90 5.83
N GLU A 505 -3.49 -12.36 5.57
CA GLU A 505 -2.45 -11.61 4.86
C GLU A 505 -2.90 -11.12 3.48
N LYS A 506 -3.61 -11.97 2.73
CA LYS A 506 -4.03 -11.75 1.35
C LYS A 506 -5.29 -12.56 1.01
N TYR A 507 -5.98 -12.16 -0.06
CA TYR A 507 -7.26 -12.71 -0.49
C TYR A 507 -7.24 -13.04 -1.98
N ASN A 508 -8.18 -13.84 -2.48
CA ASN A 508 -8.31 -14.10 -3.90
C ASN A 508 -9.07 -12.97 -4.60
N LEU A 509 -8.54 -12.44 -5.71
CA LEU A 509 -9.12 -11.33 -6.48
C LEU A 509 -10.48 -11.62 -7.10
N ASP A 510 -10.70 -12.85 -7.54
CA ASP A 510 -11.87 -13.25 -8.32
C ASP A 510 -13.01 -13.74 -7.43
N TYR A 511 -12.66 -14.37 -6.31
CA TYR A 511 -13.61 -15.06 -5.43
C TYR A 511 -13.74 -14.43 -4.04
N GLY A 512 -12.82 -13.56 -3.62
CA GLY A 512 -12.83 -12.99 -2.26
C GLY A 512 -12.57 -14.04 -1.17
N THR A 513 -11.97 -15.17 -1.53
CA THR A 513 -11.70 -16.31 -0.65
C THR A 513 -10.23 -16.41 -0.26
N LEU A 514 -9.90 -17.42 0.54
CA LEU A 514 -8.51 -17.78 0.89
C LEU A 514 -7.88 -18.78 -0.09
N GLN A 515 -8.48 -19.00 -1.27
CA GLN A 515 -7.87 -19.79 -2.35
C GLN A 515 -6.83 -18.94 -3.07
N VAL A 516 -5.66 -18.80 -2.44
CA VAL A 516 -4.58 -17.92 -2.87
C VAL A 516 -3.32 -18.70 -3.25
N VAL A 517 -2.40 -18.04 -3.94
CA VAL A 517 -1.04 -18.56 -4.13
C VAL A 517 -0.22 -18.21 -2.88
N ASN A 518 0.26 -19.25 -2.20
CA ASN A 518 1.08 -19.13 -1.01
C ASN A 518 2.50 -19.65 -1.27
N GLU A 519 3.49 -18.89 -0.82
CA GLU A 519 4.89 -19.33 -0.70
C GLU A 519 5.20 -19.89 0.70
N TYR A 520 4.32 -19.60 1.67
CA TYR A 520 4.33 -20.08 3.06
C TYR A 520 2.91 -20.02 3.65
N PRO A 521 2.61 -20.72 4.76
CA PRO A 521 1.31 -20.65 5.43
C PRO A 521 0.98 -19.22 5.91
N MET A 522 -0.23 -18.72 5.60
CA MET A 522 -0.63 -17.38 6.02
C MET A 522 -0.82 -17.27 7.54
N PRO A 523 -0.36 -16.17 8.18
CA PRO A 523 -0.74 -15.85 9.55
C PRO A 523 -2.24 -15.64 9.70
N ASP A 524 -2.76 -15.93 10.90
CA ASP A 524 -4.18 -15.82 11.27
C ASP A 524 -4.62 -14.43 11.73
N PHE A 525 -3.69 -13.49 11.78
CA PHE A 525 -3.94 -12.06 11.92
C PHE A 525 -2.87 -11.32 11.13
N PHE A 526 -3.29 -10.39 10.28
CA PHE A 526 -2.35 -9.55 9.56
C PHE A 526 -2.66 -8.05 9.71
N GLY A 527 -1.67 -7.30 10.16
CA GLY A 527 -1.78 -5.92 10.60
C GLY A 527 -2.19 -4.96 9.49
N TRP A 528 -1.65 -5.08 8.28
CA TRP A 528 -2.11 -4.25 7.16
C TRP A 528 -3.57 -4.52 6.80
N THR A 529 -4.06 -5.75 6.98
CA THR A 529 -5.41 -6.13 6.56
C THR A 529 -6.39 -5.52 7.52
N ALA A 530 -6.12 -5.73 8.79
CA ALA A 530 -6.87 -5.16 9.89
C ALA A 530 -6.84 -3.62 9.82
N GLY A 531 -5.70 -3.03 9.48
CA GLY A 531 -5.53 -1.58 9.38
C GLY A 531 -6.30 -0.95 8.21
N VAL A 532 -6.18 -1.50 7.01
CA VAL A 532 -6.91 -1.04 5.82
C VAL A 532 -8.41 -1.30 5.95
N TYR A 533 -8.80 -2.42 6.55
CA TYR A 533 -10.20 -2.71 6.88
C TYR A 533 -10.78 -1.63 7.81
N MET A 534 -10.08 -1.30 8.90
CA MET A 534 -10.54 -0.27 9.84
C MET A 534 -10.67 1.12 9.21
N GLU A 535 -9.69 1.54 8.40
CA GLU A 535 -9.75 2.81 7.66
C GLU A 535 -11.05 2.94 6.87
N TYR A 536 -11.37 1.93 6.06
CA TYR A 536 -12.51 2.00 5.17
C TYR A 536 -13.83 1.63 5.80
N ARG A 537 -13.86 0.66 6.73
CA ARG A 537 -15.11 0.31 7.40
C ARG A 537 -15.66 1.52 8.17
N ILE A 538 -14.79 2.24 8.88
CA ILE A 538 -15.16 3.47 9.61
C ILE A 538 -15.57 4.59 8.64
N GLU A 539 -14.90 4.75 7.50
CA GLU A 539 -15.31 5.71 6.47
C GLU A 539 -16.77 5.47 6.01
N PHE A 540 -17.16 4.20 5.84
CA PHE A 540 -18.50 3.83 5.36
C PHE A 540 -19.54 3.65 6.47
N GLU A 541 -19.17 3.43 7.74
CA GLU A 541 -20.12 3.46 8.87
C GLU A 541 -20.73 4.86 9.11
N GLY A 542 -20.05 5.92 8.67
CA GLY A 542 -20.53 7.31 8.81
C GLY A 542 -21.54 7.75 7.74
N HIS A 543 -21.94 6.87 6.82
CA HIS A 543 -22.73 7.21 5.63
C HIS A 543 -24.12 6.57 5.57
#